data_AF-A0A7V9ZVE3-F1
#
_entry.id   AF-A0A7V9ZVE3-F1
#
_cell.length_a   1.000
_cell.length_b   1.000
_cell.length_c   1.000
_cell.angle_alpha   90.00
_cell.angle_beta   90.00
_cell.angle_gamma   90.00
#
_symmetry.space_group_name_H-M   'P 1'
#
loop_
_entity.id
_entity.type
_entity.pdbx_description
1 polymer ?
#
loop_
_entity_poly.entity_id
_entity_poly.type
_entity_poly.pdbx_seq_one_letter_code
_entity_poly.pdbx_strand_id
1 'polypeptide(L)'
;MSQTAGSGHDLAYSEPEKIKSLDAEFLSGRRFPYQEDMSLVEDVDLLAATPGEDINWLEDIQLLEEDGVPAVFDRYSNSFLKIYFPIPEGREDEIARKVLVTHLQSGGSYGIQLKEIHTKFPQPELGPWVEGSRTVGSNWKAPVLEGWERPAGH
;
A
#
# COMPACT_ATOMS: atom_id res chain seq x y z
N MET A 1 -18.64 10.48 37.11
CA MET A 1 -18.27 11.07 35.81
C MET A 1 -17.48 10.02 35.06
N SER A 2 -18.13 9.35 34.10
CA SER A 2 -17.52 8.26 33.33
C SER A 2 -16.62 8.86 32.27
N GLN A 3 -15.32 8.57 32.31
CA GLN A 3 -14.41 8.92 31.23
C GLN A 3 -14.69 7.95 30.08
N THR A 4 -15.23 8.47 28.98
CA THR A 4 -15.22 7.80 27.69
C THR A 4 -13.78 7.66 27.26
N ALA A 5 -13.22 6.46 27.40
CA ALA A 5 -11.94 6.13 26.78
C ALA A 5 -12.11 6.37 25.27
N GLY A 6 -11.36 7.33 24.73
CA GLY A 6 -11.28 7.52 23.29
C GLY A 6 -10.85 6.21 22.63
N SER A 7 -11.47 5.90 21.49
CA SER A 7 -11.04 4.80 20.63
C SER A 7 -9.52 4.88 20.43
N GLY A 8 -8.83 3.74 20.40
CA GLY A 8 -7.38 3.69 20.14
C GLY A 8 -6.94 4.45 18.88
N HIS A 9 -7.89 4.64 17.95
CA HIS A 9 -7.77 5.49 16.77
C HIS A 9 -7.45 6.96 17.09
N ASP A 10 -8.07 7.57 18.11
CA ASP A 10 -7.87 9.01 18.41
C ASP A 10 -6.51 9.29 19.06
N LEU A 11 -5.96 8.31 19.79
CA LEU A 11 -4.63 8.40 20.40
C LEU A 11 -3.50 8.31 19.36
N ALA A 12 -3.72 7.59 18.26
CA ALA A 12 -2.73 7.42 17.20
C ALA A 12 -2.34 8.74 16.52
N TYR A 13 -3.28 9.69 16.41
CA TYR A 13 -3.03 10.96 15.70
C TYR A 13 -2.46 12.08 16.58
N SER A 14 -2.59 12.00 17.91
CA SER A 14 -2.04 13.00 18.83
C SER A 14 -0.59 12.74 19.25
N GLU A 15 -0.13 11.49 19.15
CA GLU A 15 1.22 11.05 19.57
C GLU A 15 1.81 10.14 18.46
N PRO A 16 2.17 10.71 17.30
CA PRO A 16 2.60 9.93 16.12
C PRO A 16 3.81 9.02 16.39
N GLU A 17 4.67 9.38 17.35
CA GLU A 17 5.78 8.55 17.83
C GLU A 17 5.35 7.26 18.54
N LYS A 18 4.06 7.11 18.88
CA LYS A 18 3.48 5.91 19.49
C LYS A 18 2.64 5.08 18.53
N ILE A 19 2.51 5.50 17.28
CA ILE A 19 1.87 4.69 16.22
C ILE A 19 2.68 3.41 16.05
N LYS A 20 2.07 2.27 16.39
CA LYS A 20 2.70 0.94 16.28
C LYS A 20 2.51 0.31 14.90
N SER A 21 1.56 0.81 14.10
CA SER A 21 1.18 0.24 12.82
C SER A 21 1.36 1.22 11.66
N LEU A 22 1.86 0.71 10.54
CA LEU A 22 2.01 1.46 9.31
C LEU A 22 0.75 1.24 8.47
N ASP A 23 -0.08 2.27 8.38
CA ASP A 23 -1.31 2.28 7.57
C ASP A 23 -1.05 2.97 6.23
N ALA A 24 -1.56 2.40 5.13
CA ALA A 24 -1.42 2.96 3.80
C ALA A 24 -2.05 4.37 3.69
N GLU A 25 -3.11 4.66 4.45
CA GLU A 25 -3.74 5.98 4.51
C GLU A 25 -2.83 7.01 5.17
N PHE A 26 -2.17 6.62 6.25
CA PHE A 26 -1.22 7.48 6.94
C PHE A 26 0.00 7.78 6.06
N LEU A 27 0.56 6.76 5.41
CA LEU A 27 1.72 6.91 4.52
C LEU A 27 1.40 7.75 3.27
N SER A 28 0.19 7.60 2.71
CA SER A 28 -0.21 8.32 1.50
C SER A 28 -0.93 9.65 1.77
N GLY A 29 -1.31 9.93 3.02
CA GLY A 29 -2.08 11.11 3.42
C GLY A 29 -3.49 11.16 2.84
N ARG A 30 -4.04 10.03 2.36
CA ARG A 30 -5.36 9.96 1.74
C ARG A 30 -6.00 8.58 1.92
N ARG A 31 -7.33 8.54 1.78
CA ARG A 31 -8.08 7.30 1.56
C ARG A 31 -8.20 6.95 0.10
N PHE A 32 -8.38 5.67 -0.16
CA PHE A 32 -8.60 5.14 -1.49
C PHE A 32 -10.06 4.67 -1.64
N PRO A 33 -10.75 4.99 -2.76
CA PRO A 33 -12.17 4.65 -2.93
C PRO A 33 -12.50 3.15 -2.74
N TYR A 34 -11.63 2.26 -3.20
CA TYR A 34 -11.80 0.81 -3.08
C TYR A 34 -11.66 0.27 -1.64
N GLN A 35 -11.37 1.12 -0.65
CA GLN A 35 -11.47 0.75 0.77
C GLN A 35 -12.91 0.84 1.28
N GLU A 36 -13.75 1.66 0.66
CA GLU A 36 -15.10 1.97 1.13
C GLU A 36 -16.19 1.35 0.24
N ASP A 37 -15.87 0.99 -1.01
CA ASP A 37 -16.82 0.45 -1.97
C ASP A 37 -16.33 -0.86 -2.61
N MET A 38 -16.99 -1.97 -2.24
CA MET A 38 -16.71 -3.31 -2.76
C MET A 38 -16.92 -3.41 -4.28
N SER A 39 -17.85 -2.63 -4.85
CA SER A 39 -18.15 -2.68 -6.29
C SER A 39 -16.96 -2.26 -7.16
N LEU A 40 -16.00 -1.51 -6.58
CA LEU A 40 -14.77 -1.10 -7.26
C LEU A 40 -13.73 -2.22 -7.37
N VAL A 41 -13.93 -3.35 -6.67
CA VAL A 41 -12.99 -4.48 -6.66
C VAL A 41 -13.63 -5.81 -7.05
N GLU A 42 -14.97 -5.90 -7.05
CA GLU A 42 -15.68 -7.17 -7.23
C GLU A 42 -15.35 -7.87 -8.56
N ASP A 43 -15.21 -7.10 -9.64
CA ASP A 43 -14.94 -7.58 -11.00
C ASP A 43 -13.46 -7.85 -11.29
N VAL A 44 -12.57 -7.70 -10.30
CA VAL A 44 -11.14 -7.98 -10.48
C VAL A 44 -10.93 -9.48 -10.72
N ASP A 45 -10.43 -9.81 -11.91
CA ASP A 45 -9.98 -11.16 -12.24
C ASP A 45 -8.59 -11.41 -11.64
N LEU A 46 -8.55 -12.13 -10.52
CA LEU A 46 -7.31 -12.44 -9.81
C LEU A 46 -6.35 -13.31 -10.63
N LEU A 47 -6.87 -14.17 -11.52
CA LEU A 47 -6.03 -15.02 -12.36
C LEU A 47 -5.39 -14.19 -13.47
N ALA A 48 -6.16 -13.32 -14.12
CA ALA A 48 -5.63 -12.42 -15.14
C ALA A 48 -4.70 -11.34 -14.56
N ALA A 49 -4.96 -10.90 -13.33
CA ALA A 49 -4.16 -9.87 -12.64
C ALA A 49 -2.86 -10.42 -12.02
N THR A 50 -2.73 -11.74 -11.89
CA THR A 50 -1.53 -12.40 -11.39
C THR A 50 -0.42 -12.37 -12.43
N PRO A 51 0.73 -11.75 -12.10
CA PRO A 51 1.85 -11.77 -13.04
C PRO A 51 2.57 -13.11 -13.00
N GLY A 52 2.69 -13.74 -14.17
CA GLY A 52 3.33 -15.06 -14.33
C GLY A 52 2.37 -16.23 -14.14
N GLU A 53 2.86 -17.45 -14.38
CA GLU A 53 2.06 -18.68 -14.29
C GLU A 53 1.92 -19.20 -12.84
N ASP A 54 2.62 -18.60 -11.88
CA ASP A 54 2.69 -19.10 -10.51
C ASP A 54 1.73 -18.35 -9.56
N ILE A 55 0.69 -19.05 -9.11
CA ILE A 55 -0.36 -18.57 -8.20
C ILE A 55 0.12 -18.47 -6.74
N ASN A 56 1.28 -19.02 -6.39
CA ASN A 56 1.81 -19.06 -5.02
C ASN A 56 1.80 -17.68 -4.33
N TRP A 57 1.94 -16.58 -5.08
CA TRP A 57 1.94 -15.23 -4.50
C TRP A 57 0.56 -14.77 -4.00
N LEU A 58 -0.55 -15.21 -4.63
CA LEU A 58 -1.91 -14.90 -4.20
C LEU A 58 -2.31 -15.68 -2.97
N GLU A 59 -1.84 -16.93 -2.86
CA GLU A 59 -2.17 -17.83 -1.74
C GLU A 59 -1.65 -17.27 -0.40
N ASP A 60 -0.52 -16.59 -0.43
CA ASP A 60 0.07 -15.89 0.71
C ASP A 60 -0.72 -14.66 1.18
N ILE A 61 -1.69 -14.18 0.40
CA ILE A 61 -2.50 -13.02 0.76
C ILE A 61 -3.76 -13.51 1.47
N GLN A 62 -3.95 -13.02 2.69
CA GLN A 62 -5.07 -13.34 3.55
C GLN A 62 -5.69 -12.06 4.11
N LEU A 63 -6.96 -12.15 4.51
CA LEU A 63 -7.57 -11.11 5.32
C LEU A 63 -6.93 -11.13 6.71
N LEU A 64 -6.43 -9.98 7.14
CA LEU A 64 -5.89 -9.73 8.46
C LEU A 64 -6.75 -8.69 9.17
N GLU A 65 -6.31 -8.26 10.34
CA GLU A 65 -6.95 -7.22 11.12
C GLU A 65 -5.90 -6.23 11.60
N GLU A 66 -6.20 -4.94 11.49
CA GLU A 66 -5.39 -3.83 11.99
C GLU A 66 -6.28 -2.86 12.77
N ASP A 67 -5.95 -2.61 14.04
CA ASP A 67 -6.77 -1.78 14.95
C ASP A 67 -8.26 -2.18 15.05
N GLY A 68 -8.57 -3.48 14.97
CA GLY A 68 -9.96 -3.96 14.97
C GLY A 68 -10.70 -3.75 13.65
N VAL A 69 -9.98 -3.38 12.58
CA VAL A 69 -10.51 -3.19 11.23
C VAL A 69 -9.97 -4.27 10.30
N PRO A 70 -10.81 -4.94 9.49
CA PRO A 70 -10.33 -5.85 8.46
C PRO A 70 -9.30 -5.17 7.53
N ALA A 71 -8.18 -5.81 7.27
CA ALA A 71 -7.10 -5.21 6.50
C ALA A 71 -6.33 -6.26 5.69
N VAL A 72 -5.66 -5.81 4.62
CA VAL A 72 -4.71 -6.63 3.85
C VAL A 72 -3.32 -6.02 3.92
N PHE A 73 -2.29 -6.86 4.04
CA PHE A 73 -0.91 -6.39 4.15
C PHE A 73 -0.28 -6.18 2.75
N ASP A 74 0.13 -4.94 2.47
CA ASP A 74 0.90 -4.61 1.27
C ASP A 74 2.41 -4.76 1.53
N ARG A 75 3.00 -5.83 1.00
CA ARG A 75 4.44 -6.08 1.07
C ARG A 75 5.30 -5.03 0.34
N TYR A 76 4.76 -4.29 -0.63
CA TYR A 76 5.51 -3.25 -1.35
C TYR A 76 5.78 -2.01 -0.49
N SER A 77 4.82 -1.65 0.36
CA SER A 77 4.94 -0.50 1.27
C SER A 77 5.23 -0.91 2.73
N ASN A 78 5.16 -2.21 3.04
CA ASN A 78 5.17 -2.75 4.40
C ASN A 78 4.11 -2.06 5.28
N SER A 79 2.89 -1.95 4.76
CA SER A 79 1.78 -1.28 5.44
C SER A 79 0.47 -2.06 5.29
N PHE A 80 -0.46 -1.82 6.20
CA PHE A 80 -1.81 -2.36 6.14
C PHE A 80 -2.72 -1.43 5.34
N LEU A 81 -3.55 -2.04 4.49
CA LEU A 81 -4.63 -1.38 3.78
C LEU A 81 -5.96 -1.83 4.39
N LYS A 82 -6.61 -0.93 5.12
CA LYS A 82 -7.89 -1.20 5.80
C LYS A 82 -9.06 -1.28 4.82
N ILE A 83 -10.04 -2.11 5.14
CA ILE A 83 -11.27 -2.35 4.39
C ILE A 83 -12.46 -1.94 5.27
N TYR A 84 -13.28 -1.01 4.78
CA TYR A 84 -14.35 -0.36 5.54
C TYR A 84 -15.76 -0.76 5.10
N PHE A 85 -15.88 -1.65 4.11
CA PHE A 85 -17.15 -2.23 3.71
C PHE A 85 -17.35 -3.63 4.32
N PRO A 86 -18.61 -4.09 4.50
CA PRO A 86 -18.89 -5.44 4.95
C PRO A 86 -18.36 -6.48 3.95
N ILE A 87 -17.53 -7.40 4.44
CA ILE A 87 -17.01 -8.50 3.63
C ILE A 87 -17.97 -9.70 3.73
N PRO A 88 -18.42 -10.29 2.60
CA PRO A 88 -19.27 -11.47 2.63
C PRO A 88 -18.57 -12.67 3.27
N GLU A 89 -19.28 -13.41 4.12
CA GLU A 89 -18.77 -14.64 4.75
C GLU A 89 -18.30 -15.65 3.71
N GLY A 90 -17.10 -16.21 3.91
CA GLY A 90 -16.48 -17.17 3.00
C GLY A 90 -15.77 -16.54 1.79
N ARG A 91 -15.75 -15.22 1.68
CA ARG A 91 -15.03 -14.46 0.62
C ARG A 91 -13.90 -13.58 1.17
N GLU A 92 -13.49 -13.78 2.41
CA GLU A 92 -12.57 -12.91 3.14
C GLU A 92 -11.24 -12.71 2.41
N ASP A 93 -10.53 -13.82 2.15
CA ASP A 93 -9.23 -13.76 1.46
C ASP A 93 -9.37 -13.37 -0.02
N GLU A 94 -10.47 -13.76 -0.67
CA GLU A 94 -10.76 -13.34 -2.05
C GLU A 94 -10.85 -11.82 -2.15
N ILE A 95 -11.64 -11.20 -1.28
CA ILE A 95 -11.81 -9.74 -1.24
C ILE A 95 -10.52 -9.05 -0.82
N ALA A 96 -9.79 -9.57 0.17
CA ALA A 96 -8.48 -9.02 0.56
C ALA A 96 -7.52 -8.98 -0.64
N ARG A 97 -7.43 -10.07 -1.41
CA ARG A 97 -6.63 -10.13 -2.65
C ARG A 97 -7.08 -9.09 -3.68
N LYS A 98 -8.39 -8.99 -3.93
CA LYS A 98 -8.94 -8.04 -4.92
C LYS A 98 -8.67 -6.59 -4.54
N VAL A 99 -8.79 -6.25 -3.26
CA VAL A 99 -8.44 -4.93 -2.73
C VAL A 99 -6.95 -4.64 -2.92
N LEU A 100 -6.06 -5.57 -2.56
CA LEU A 100 -4.62 -5.39 -2.73
C LEU A 100 -4.23 -5.27 -4.21
N VAL A 101 -4.78 -6.10 -5.09
CA VAL A 101 -4.53 -6.02 -6.54
C VAL A 101 -4.94 -4.65 -7.08
N THR A 102 -6.13 -4.18 -6.73
CA THR A 102 -6.61 -2.84 -7.13
C THR A 102 -5.69 -1.74 -6.62
N HIS A 103 -5.21 -1.86 -5.38
CA HIS A 103 -4.26 -0.93 -4.78
C HIS A 103 -2.93 -0.87 -5.56
N LEU A 104 -2.40 -2.02 -5.97
CA LEU A 104 -1.14 -2.11 -6.70
C LEU A 104 -1.30 -1.62 -8.15
N GLN A 105 -2.36 -2.01 -8.84
CA GLN A 105 -2.64 -1.62 -10.23
C GLN A 105 -2.97 -0.13 -10.38
N SER A 106 -3.57 0.49 -9.35
CA SER A 106 -3.85 1.93 -9.33
C SER A 106 -2.65 2.80 -8.90
N GLY A 107 -1.51 2.18 -8.55
CA GLY A 107 -0.37 2.89 -7.98
C GLY A 107 -0.63 3.46 -6.58
N GLY A 108 -1.59 2.91 -5.87
CA GLY A 108 -1.94 3.30 -4.51
C GLY A 108 -0.84 3.03 -3.50
N SER A 109 -0.03 1.98 -3.72
CA SER A 109 1.06 1.62 -2.82
C SER A 109 2.11 2.74 -2.72
N TYR A 110 2.43 3.13 -1.50
CA TYR A 110 3.44 4.17 -1.23
C TYR A 110 4.80 3.80 -1.85
N GLY A 111 5.15 2.51 -1.84
CA GLY A 111 6.38 2.03 -2.48
C GLY A 111 6.41 2.25 -4.00
N ILE A 112 5.24 2.22 -4.65
CA ILE A 112 5.11 2.54 -6.08
C ILE A 112 5.24 4.05 -6.30
N GLN A 113 4.55 4.87 -5.51
CA GLN A 113 4.56 6.34 -5.65
C GLN A 113 5.97 6.92 -5.55
N LEU A 114 6.80 6.37 -4.65
CA LEU A 114 8.19 6.80 -4.47
C LEU A 114 9.09 6.49 -5.67
N LYS A 115 8.72 5.57 -6.57
CA LYS A 115 9.58 5.17 -7.67
C LYS A 115 9.86 6.31 -8.65
N GLU A 116 8.90 7.19 -8.90
CA GLU A 116 9.10 8.33 -9.81
C GLU A 116 10.24 9.25 -9.36
N ILE A 117 10.38 9.42 -8.04
CA ILE A 117 11.35 10.32 -7.42
C ILE A 117 12.69 9.61 -7.18
N HIS A 118 12.66 8.36 -6.71
CA HIS A 118 13.83 7.71 -6.10
C HIS A 118 14.46 6.60 -6.93
N THR A 119 13.79 6.13 -7.99
CA THR A 119 14.34 5.05 -8.82
C THR A 119 15.60 5.51 -9.55
N LYS A 120 16.70 4.79 -9.36
CA LYS A 120 18.00 5.08 -10.00
C LYS A 120 18.21 4.41 -11.36
N PHE A 121 17.49 3.31 -11.63
CA PHE A 121 17.67 2.49 -12.82
C PHE A 121 16.33 2.29 -13.54
N PRO A 122 16.29 2.30 -14.88
CA PRO A 122 15.06 2.09 -15.64
C PRO A 122 14.30 0.82 -15.20
N GLN A 123 13.04 0.98 -14.81
CA GLN A 123 12.15 -0.12 -14.47
C GLN A 123 10.67 0.28 -14.65
N PRO A 124 9.74 -0.68 -14.78
CA PRO A 124 8.31 -0.39 -14.81
C PRO A 124 7.82 0.20 -13.47
N GLU A 125 7.02 1.26 -13.53
CA GLU A 125 6.47 1.96 -12.38
C GLU A 125 5.55 1.05 -11.54
N LEU A 126 4.54 0.50 -12.18
CA LEU A 126 3.58 -0.44 -11.57
C LEU A 126 4.13 -1.86 -11.55
N GLY A 127 5.43 -2.04 -11.85
CA GLY A 127 6.06 -3.35 -11.85
C GLY A 127 5.29 -4.33 -12.76
N PRO A 128 5.07 -5.57 -12.31
CA PRO A 128 4.43 -6.59 -13.13
C PRO A 128 2.89 -6.53 -13.09
N TRP A 129 2.30 -5.58 -12.34
CA TRP A 129 0.84 -5.52 -12.10
C TRP A 129 0.03 -5.00 -13.28
N VAL A 130 0.67 -4.22 -14.16
CA VAL A 130 0.04 -3.60 -15.33
C VAL A 130 0.97 -3.73 -16.53
N GLU A 131 0.50 -4.37 -17.59
CA GLU A 131 1.22 -4.48 -18.85
C GLU A 131 1.47 -3.09 -19.45
N GLY A 132 2.68 -2.88 -19.99
CA GLY A 132 3.04 -1.60 -20.60
C GLY A 132 3.15 -0.44 -19.61
N SER A 133 3.31 -0.72 -18.31
CA SER A 133 3.54 0.31 -17.30
C SER A 133 4.70 1.25 -17.68
N ARG A 134 4.51 2.55 -17.42
CA ARG A 134 5.51 3.61 -17.67
C ARG A 134 6.87 3.23 -17.07
N THR A 135 7.95 3.47 -17.83
CA THR A 135 9.31 3.32 -17.30
C THR A 135 9.69 4.54 -16.45
N VAL A 136 10.16 4.30 -15.23
CA VAL A 136 10.71 5.31 -14.31
C VAL A 136 12.20 5.07 -14.08
N GLY A 137 12.93 6.09 -13.62
CA GLY A 137 14.37 5.98 -13.33
C GLY A 137 15.32 6.21 -14.51
N SER A 138 14.80 6.54 -15.70
CA SER A 138 15.64 6.84 -16.87
C SER A 138 16.45 8.15 -16.75
N ASN A 139 16.02 9.08 -15.88
CA ASN A 139 16.59 10.43 -15.77
C ASN A 139 16.93 10.81 -14.32
N TRP A 140 17.24 9.83 -13.47
CA TRP A 140 17.51 10.09 -12.06
C TRP A 140 18.72 11.04 -11.88
N LYS A 141 18.58 12.00 -10.97
CA LYS A 141 19.64 12.90 -10.56
C LYS A 141 19.87 12.75 -9.06
N ALA A 142 21.14 12.70 -8.66
CA ALA A 142 21.48 12.65 -7.25
C ALA A 142 20.95 13.90 -6.54
N PRO A 143 20.32 13.76 -5.35
CA PRO A 143 19.97 14.91 -4.54
C PRO A 143 21.24 15.67 -4.20
N VAL A 144 21.24 16.98 -4.43
CA VAL A 144 22.33 17.88 -4.08
C VAL A 144 21.90 18.65 -2.84
N LEU A 145 22.71 18.56 -1.78
CA LEU A 145 22.56 19.39 -0.60
C LEU A 145 23.32 20.71 -0.85
N GLU A 146 22.59 21.78 -1.10
CA GLU A 146 23.18 23.10 -1.34
C GLU A 146 24.02 23.55 -0.12
N GLY A 147 25.25 23.98 -0.37
CA GLY A 147 26.19 24.39 0.68
C GLY A 147 26.83 23.24 1.48
N TRP A 148 26.53 21.97 1.15
CA TRP A 148 27.21 20.83 1.75
C TRP A 148 28.41 20.40 0.91
N GLU A 149 29.61 20.52 1.48
CA GLU A 149 30.83 19.94 0.91
C GLU A 149 31.14 18.60 1.58
N ARG A 150 31.46 17.58 0.79
CA ARG A 150 31.92 16.30 1.32
C ARG A 150 33.17 16.55 2.18
N PRO A 151 33.24 16.06 3.44
CA PRO A 151 34.45 16.16 4.25
C PRO A 151 35.65 15.55 3.53
N ALA A 152 36.79 16.25 3.54
CA ALA A 152 38.02 15.73 2.98
C ALA A 152 38.54 14.58 3.86
N GLY A 153 38.43 13.35 3.38
CA GLY A 153 39.06 12.17 4.00
C GLY A 153 38.11 10.98 4.17
N HIS A 154 38.38 9.94 3.38
CA HIS A 154 38.13 8.53 3.73
C HIS A 154 39.44 7.79 3.55
#